data_AF-A0A522UL60-F1
#
_entry.id   AF-A0A522UL60-F1
#
_cell.length_a   1.000
_cell.length_b   1.000
_cell.length_c   1.000
_cell.angle_alpha   90.00
_cell.angle_beta   90.00
_cell.angle_gamma   90.00
#
_symmetry.space_group_name_H-M   'P 1'
#
loop_
_entity.id
_entity.type
_entity.pdbx_description
1 polymer ?
#
loop_
_entity_poly.entity_id
_entity_poly.type
_entity_poly.pdbx_seq_one_letter_code
_entity_poly.pdbx_strand_id
1 'polypeptide(L)'
;MSTEKDYIDILSAMLTPTIAILGIYIAYQQWRTNKKRLQLDLFEKRYAIFINIKKFIANILTSGIVEQGAEIQFLRDTKSVLFLFDENIANLTSEMYQKANKLNALEKTEKSHVGDKLEKHFDKQEEIKEWFEQQLNNIDTIFMKFLKIDK
;
A
#
# COMPACT_ATOMS: atom_id res chain seq x y z
N MET A 1 -17.81 39.06 57.35
CA MET A 1 -16.64 38.21 57.07
C MET A 1 -17.05 36.79 56.63
N SER A 2 -18.28 36.60 56.13
CA SER A 2 -18.83 35.28 55.75
C SER A 2 -18.98 35.13 54.23
N THR A 3 -19.20 36.23 53.51
CA THR A 3 -19.44 36.24 52.06
C THR A 3 -18.23 35.80 51.22
N GLU A 4 -17.00 36.16 51.58
CA GLU A 4 -15.80 35.74 50.83
C GLU A 4 -15.56 34.22 50.85
N LYS A 5 -15.87 33.57 51.97
CA LYS A 5 -15.70 32.12 52.11
C LYS A 5 -16.70 31.35 51.26
N ASP A 6 -17.95 31.79 51.24
CA ASP A 6 -19.01 31.18 50.43
C ASP A 6 -18.68 31.23 48.94
N TYR A 7 -18.09 32.32 48.44
CA TYR A 7 -17.65 32.41 47.04
C TYR A 7 -16.53 31.42 46.70
N ILE A 8 -15.55 31.25 47.60
CA ILE A 8 -14.44 30.31 47.41
C ILE A 8 -14.94 28.86 47.45
N ASP A 9 -15.88 28.53 48.34
CA ASP A 9 -16.46 27.19 48.43
C ASP A 9 -17.33 26.85 47.21
N ILE A 10 -18.10 27.82 46.69
CA ILE A 10 -18.87 27.64 45.45
C ILE A 10 -17.94 27.44 44.25
N LEU A 11 -16.90 28.26 44.11
CA LEU A 11 -15.90 28.10 43.04
C LEU A 11 -15.18 26.74 43.13
N SER A 12 -14.83 26.31 44.33
CA SER A 12 -14.17 25.02 44.56
C SER A 12 -15.09 23.84 44.24
N ALA A 13 -16.38 23.95 44.57
CA ALA A 13 -17.38 22.93 44.22
C ALA A 13 -17.65 22.84 42.71
N MET A 14 -17.49 23.93 41.96
CA MET A 14 -17.67 23.95 40.50
C MET A 14 -16.44 23.46 39.72
N LEU A 15 -15.25 23.39 40.32
CA LEU A 15 -14.04 22.88 39.65
C LEU A 15 -14.20 21.43 39.22
N THR A 16 -14.67 20.55 40.10
CA THR A 16 -14.83 19.12 39.81
C THR A 16 -15.77 18.83 38.62
N PRO A 17 -17.01 19.36 38.57
CA PRO A 17 -17.87 19.15 37.41
C PRO A 17 -17.33 19.84 36.15
N THR A 18 -16.65 20.97 36.27
CA THR A 18 -16.03 21.65 35.11
C THR A 18 -14.93 20.78 34.50
N ILE A 19 -14.04 20.23 35.32
CA ILE A 19 -12.99 19.30 34.86
C ILE A 19 -13.61 18.04 34.28
N ALA A 20 -14.68 17.51 34.89
CA ALA A 20 -15.39 16.34 34.36
C ALA A 20 -15.97 16.60 32.96
N ILE A 21 -16.63 17.74 32.75
CA ILE A 21 -17.18 18.14 31.44
C ILE A 21 -16.06 18.30 30.41
N LEU A 22 -14.97 18.98 30.78
CA LEU A 22 -13.81 19.14 29.91
C LEU A 22 -13.17 17.79 29.56
N GLY A 23 -13.07 16.88 30.53
CA GLY A 23 -12.57 15.53 30.32
C GLY A 23 -13.41 14.73 29.33
N ILE A 24 -14.74 14.77 29.46
CA ILE A 24 -15.68 14.13 28.52
C ILE A 24 -15.53 14.74 27.12
N TYR A 25 -15.43 16.06 27.02
CA TYR A 25 -15.25 16.76 25.76
C TYR A 25 -13.94 16.38 25.05
N ILE A 26 -12.82 16.38 25.78
CA ILE A 26 -11.51 15.98 25.25
C ILE A 26 -11.54 14.50 24.83
N ALA A 27 -12.11 13.61 25.63
CA ALA A 27 -12.21 12.19 25.29
C ALA A 27 -13.02 11.97 24.00
N TYR A 28 -14.13 12.68 23.83
CA TYR A 28 -14.92 12.65 22.60
C TYR A 28 -14.11 13.13 21.39
N GLN A 29 -13.35 14.21 21.55
CA GLN A 29 -12.51 14.76 20.48
C GLN A 29 -11.33 13.83 20.13
N GLN A 30 -10.73 13.17 21.12
CA GLN A 30 -9.71 12.14 20.92
C GLN A 30 -10.28 10.93 20.17
N TRP A 31 -11.46 10.45 20.54
CA TRP A 31 -12.12 9.34 19.85
C TRP A 31 -12.37 9.66 18.37
N ARG A 32 -12.91 10.86 18.08
CA ARG A 32 -13.15 11.32 16.71
C ARG A 32 -11.85 11.44 15.91
N THR A 33 -10.78 11.94 16.52
CA THR A 33 -9.46 12.08 15.89
C THR A 33 -8.84 10.72 15.60
N ASN A 34 -8.86 9.80 16.57
CA ASN A 34 -8.31 8.46 16.42
C ASN A 34 -9.02 7.67 15.31
N LYS A 35 -10.35 7.82 15.16
CA LYS A 35 -11.09 7.20 14.06
C LYS A 35 -10.60 7.66 12.69
N LYS A 36 -10.36 8.96 12.52
CA LYS A 36 -9.82 9.53 11.27
C LYS A 36 -8.39 9.07 11.02
N ARG A 37 -7.56 9.02 12.07
CA ARG A 37 -6.19 8.55 11.99
C ARG A 37 -6.10 7.10 11.51
N LEU A 38 -6.97 6.22 12.03
CA LEU A 38 -7.02 4.82 11.60
C LEU A 38 -7.31 4.68 10.10
N GLN A 39 -8.24 5.49 9.57
CA GLN A 39 -8.55 5.49 8.14
C GLN A 39 -7.37 5.98 7.29
N LEU A 40 -6.68 7.04 7.75
CA LEU A 40 -5.49 7.56 7.09
C LEU A 40 -4.36 6.51 7.09
N ASP A 41 -4.07 5.89 8.22
CA ASP A 41 -3.02 4.88 8.36
C ASP A 41 -3.28 3.68 7.42
N LEU A 42 -4.55 3.28 7.27
CA LEU A 42 -4.94 2.21 6.34
C LEU A 42 -4.79 2.63 4.88
N PHE A 43 -5.16 3.87 4.54
CA PHE A 43 -4.95 4.43 3.21
C PHE A 43 -3.45 4.50 2.86
N GLU A 44 -2.61 5.01 3.75
CA GLU A 44 -1.16 5.11 3.55
C GLU A 44 -0.53 3.74 3.30
N LYS A 45 -0.92 2.72 4.07
CA LYS A 45 -0.46 1.34 3.87
C LYS A 45 -0.86 0.78 2.51
N ARG A 46 -2.10 1.00 2.07
CA ARG A 46 -2.59 0.57 0.75
C ARG A 46 -1.87 1.32 -0.38
N TYR A 47 -1.68 2.61 -0.22
CA TYR A 47 -1.01 3.45 -1.20
C TYR A 47 0.47 3.10 -1.36
N ALA A 48 1.15 2.75 -0.28
CA ALA A 48 2.54 2.29 -0.31
C ALA A 48 2.71 1.04 -1.20
N ILE A 49 1.81 0.06 -1.07
CA ILE A 49 1.82 -1.16 -1.89
C ILE A 49 1.56 -0.82 -3.37
N PHE A 50 0.56 0.02 -3.63
CA PHE A 50 0.25 0.47 -4.98
C PHE A 50 1.47 1.10 -5.67
N ILE A 51 2.17 2.01 -4.97
CA ILE A 51 3.41 2.62 -5.49
C ILE A 51 4.47 1.56 -5.74
N ASN A 52 4.67 0.62 -4.82
CA ASN A 52 5.71 -0.41 -4.98
C ASN A 52 5.45 -1.29 -6.20
N ILE A 53 4.19 -1.66 -6.45
CA ILE A 53 3.82 -2.41 -7.65
C ILE A 53 4.05 -1.58 -8.91
N LYS A 54 3.59 -0.32 -8.93
CA LYS A 54 3.78 0.57 -10.10
C LYS A 54 5.26 0.78 -10.42
N LYS A 55 6.10 0.99 -9.40
CA LYS A 55 7.56 1.10 -9.54
C LYS A 55 8.17 -0.18 -10.09
N PHE A 56 7.76 -1.34 -9.60
CA PHE A 56 8.27 -2.62 -10.09
C PHE A 56 7.97 -2.82 -11.58
N ILE A 57 6.72 -2.58 -12.00
CA ILE A 57 6.32 -2.67 -13.40
C ILE A 57 7.08 -1.66 -14.26
N ALA A 58 7.14 -0.40 -13.82
CA ALA A 58 7.84 0.66 -14.55
C ALA A 58 9.33 0.36 -14.73
N ASN A 59 9.99 -0.19 -13.70
CA ASN A 59 11.39 -0.58 -13.79
C ASN A 59 11.59 -1.65 -14.86
N ILE A 60 10.78 -2.71 -14.88
CA ILE A 60 10.86 -3.79 -15.89
C ILE A 60 10.67 -3.25 -17.31
N LEU A 61 9.69 -2.37 -17.51
CA LEU A 61 9.39 -1.79 -18.83
C LEU A 61 10.49 -0.82 -19.28
N THR A 62 11.09 -0.07 -18.36
CA THR A 62 12.14 0.92 -18.68
C THR A 62 13.48 0.26 -18.94
N SER A 63 13.89 -0.70 -18.11
CA SER A 63 15.16 -1.41 -18.28
C SER A 63 15.07 -2.50 -19.35
N GLY A 64 13.86 -2.97 -19.65
CA GLY A 64 13.62 -4.14 -20.49
C GLY A 64 14.10 -5.45 -19.86
N ILE A 65 14.58 -5.43 -18.61
CA ILE A 65 15.10 -6.58 -17.88
C ILE A 65 14.66 -6.60 -16.43
N VAL A 66 14.65 -7.77 -15.80
CA VAL A 66 14.44 -7.87 -14.35
C VAL A 66 15.77 -7.65 -13.63
N GLU A 67 15.90 -6.53 -12.93
CA GLU A 67 17.06 -6.26 -12.09
C GLU A 67 17.28 -7.37 -11.06
N GLN A 68 18.54 -7.71 -10.80
CA GLN A 68 18.88 -8.83 -9.92
C GLN A 68 18.35 -8.59 -8.50
N GLY A 69 17.47 -9.49 -8.04
CA GLY A 69 16.90 -9.41 -6.69
C GLY A 69 15.65 -8.51 -6.60
N ALA A 70 15.26 -7.84 -7.69
CA ALA A 70 14.03 -7.06 -7.73
C ALA A 70 12.79 -7.95 -7.53
N GLU A 71 12.84 -9.20 -8.00
CA GLU A 71 11.78 -10.20 -7.78
C GLU A 71 11.59 -10.54 -6.29
N ILE A 72 12.70 -10.68 -5.55
CA ILE A 72 12.68 -11.00 -4.12
C ILE A 72 12.21 -9.77 -3.32
N GLN A 73 12.69 -8.59 -3.71
CA GLN A 73 12.27 -7.33 -3.13
C GLN A 73 10.76 -7.11 -3.33
N PHE A 74 10.26 -7.34 -4.54
CA PHE A 74 8.83 -7.25 -4.84
C PHE A 74 8.01 -8.21 -3.98
N LEU A 75 8.43 -9.48 -3.86
CA LEU A 75 7.74 -10.47 -3.01
C LEU A 75 7.69 -10.05 -1.53
N ARG A 76 8.81 -9.50 -1.01
CA ARG A 76 8.86 -8.99 0.36
C ARG A 76 7.93 -7.80 0.55
N ASP A 77 7.97 -6.86 -0.37
CA ASP A 77 7.27 -5.57 -0.27
C ASP A 77 5.76 -5.71 -0.56
N THR A 78 5.33 -6.82 -1.20
CA THR A 78 3.93 -7.17 -1.46
C THR A 78 3.36 -8.24 -0.53
N LYS A 79 4.14 -8.75 0.43
CA LYS A 79 3.67 -9.81 1.35
C LYS A 79 2.45 -9.41 2.20
N SER A 80 2.30 -8.11 2.45
CA SER A 80 1.19 -7.52 3.21
C SER A 80 -0.10 -7.38 2.39
N VAL A 81 -0.09 -7.65 1.08
CA VAL A 81 -1.25 -7.55 0.20
C VAL A 81 -2.41 -8.42 0.69
N LEU A 82 -2.11 -9.65 1.12
CA LEU A 82 -3.09 -10.61 1.64
C LEU A 82 -3.91 -10.08 2.83
N PHE A 83 -3.38 -9.10 3.56
CA PHE A 83 -4.04 -8.53 4.74
C PHE A 83 -4.74 -7.20 4.47
N LEU A 84 -4.36 -6.48 3.40
CA LEU A 84 -4.81 -5.12 3.13
C LEU A 84 -5.80 -5.02 1.96
N PHE A 85 -5.81 -6.03 1.09
CA PHE A 85 -6.58 -6.09 -0.15
C PHE A 85 -7.34 -7.41 -0.29
N ASP A 86 -8.12 -7.51 -1.35
CA ASP A 86 -8.83 -8.73 -1.71
C ASP A 86 -7.94 -9.74 -2.45
N GLU A 87 -8.49 -10.93 -2.67
CA GLU A 87 -7.81 -12.03 -3.34
C GLU A 87 -7.42 -11.69 -4.79
N ASN A 88 -8.15 -10.78 -5.44
CA ASN A 88 -7.82 -10.33 -6.80
C ASN A 88 -6.43 -9.67 -6.85
N ILE A 89 -6.13 -8.76 -5.92
CA ILE A 89 -4.82 -8.09 -5.89
C ILE A 89 -3.74 -9.08 -5.44
N ALA A 90 -4.05 -9.98 -4.50
CA ALA A 90 -3.10 -11.04 -4.12
C ALA A 90 -2.71 -11.92 -5.32
N ASN A 91 -3.68 -12.36 -6.10
CA ASN A 91 -3.46 -13.15 -7.31
C ASN A 91 -2.67 -12.36 -8.36
N LEU A 92 -3.01 -11.09 -8.57
CA LEU A 92 -2.27 -10.20 -9.47
C LEU A 92 -0.79 -10.10 -9.08
N THR A 93 -0.50 -9.86 -7.80
CA THR A 93 0.89 -9.78 -7.32
C THR A 93 1.63 -11.12 -7.43
N SER A 94 0.94 -12.24 -7.22
CA SER A 94 1.53 -13.57 -7.44
C SER A 94 1.88 -13.80 -8.91
N GLU A 95 0.98 -13.44 -9.83
CA GLU A 95 1.20 -13.57 -11.27
C GLU A 95 2.34 -12.68 -11.75
N MET A 96 2.43 -11.44 -11.25
CA MET A 96 3.56 -10.53 -11.52
C MET A 96 4.90 -11.15 -11.10
N TYR A 97 4.96 -11.72 -9.89
CA TYR A 97 6.17 -12.38 -9.39
C TYR A 97 6.57 -13.58 -10.27
N GLN A 98 5.61 -14.41 -10.66
CA GLN A 98 5.86 -15.57 -11.52
C GLN A 98 6.37 -15.15 -12.91
N LYS A 99 5.76 -14.14 -13.52
CA LYS A 99 6.16 -13.62 -14.84
C LYS A 99 7.54 -12.93 -14.79
N ALA A 100 7.84 -12.18 -13.74
CA ALA A 100 9.16 -11.59 -13.53
C ALA A 100 10.25 -12.67 -13.38
N ASN A 101 9.99 -13.72 -12.59
CA ASN A 101 10.91 -14.85 -12.47
C ASN A 101 11.15 -15.55 -13.82
N LYS A 102 10.08 -15.74 -14.60
CA LYS A 102 10.17 -16.35 -15.93
C LYS A 102 10.99 -15.47 -16.88
N LEU A 103 10.78 -14.16 -16.86
CA LEU A 103 11.55 -13.19 -17.65
C LEU A 103 13.04 -13.25 -17.30
N ASN A 104 13.39 -13.20 -16.01
CA ASN A 104 14.78 -13.32 -15.53
C ASN A 104 15.43 -14.67 -15.95
N ALA A 105 14.67 -15.77 -15.91
CA ALA A 105 15.16 -17.08 -16.35
C ALA A 105 15.41 -17.13 -17.87
N LEU A 106 14.54 -16.51 -18.68
CA LEU A 106 14.70 -16.41 -20.12
C LEU A 106 15.95 -15.59 -20.46
N GLU A 107 16.14 -14.43 -19.84
CA GLU A 107 17.31 -13.56 -20.03
C GLU A 107 18.64 -14.27 -19.70
N LYS A 108 18.66 -15.05 -18.61
CA LYS A 108 19.86 -15.83 -18.23
C LYS A 108 20.17 -16.94 -19.23
N THR A 109 19.14 -17.57 -19.79
CA THR A 109 19.29 -18.66 -20.76
C THR A 109 19.77 -18.16 -22.12
N GLU A 110 19.32 -16.96 -22.52
CA GLU A 110 19.70 -16.28 -23.76
C GLU A 110 21.18 -15.92 -23.79
N LYS A 111 21.74 -15.43 -22.68
CA LYS A 111 23.18 -15.15 -22.54
C LYS A 111 24.07 -16.40 -22.71
N SER A 112 23.50 -17.60 -22.70
CA SER A 112 24.23 -18.88 -22.70
C SER A 112 24.11 -19.69 -24.01
N HIS A 113 23.27 -19.30 -24.98
CA HIS A 113 23.02 -20.09 -26.20
C HIS A 113 23.05 -19.24 -27.48
N VAL A 114 23.62 -19.76 -28.58
CA VAL A 114 23.63 -19.16 -29.93
C VAL A 114 22.88 -20.09 -30.89
N GLY A 115 21.77 -19.66 -31.50
CA GLY A 115 21.02 -20.41 -32.54
C GLY A 115 19.48 -20.29 -32.47
N ASP A 116 18.74 -21.09 -33.25
CA ASP A 116 17.26 -21.13 -33.45
C ASP A 116 16.37 -21.08 -32.19
N LYS A 117 16.91 -21.43 -31.02
CA LYS A 117 16.16 -21.31 -29.76
C LYS A 117 15.95 -19.85 -29.35
N LEU A 118 16.80 -18.93 -29.82
CA LEU A 118 16.82 -17.51 -29.46
C LEU A 118 15.52 -16.79 -29.88
N GLU A 119 15.01 -17.06 -31.08
CA GLU A 119 13.79 -16.42 -31.61
C GLU A 119 12.56 -16.73 -30.73
N LYS A 120 12.39 -17.99 -30.34
CA LYS A 120 11.32 -18.41 -29.40
C LYS A 120 11.49 -17.85 -27.98
N HIS A 121 12.70 -17.43 -27.60
CA HIS A 121 12.95 -16.77 -26.32
C HIS A 121 12.53 -15.30 -26.38
N PHE A 122 12.79 -14.61 -27.49
CA PHE A 122 12.36 -13.22 -27.70
C PHE A 122 10.83 -13.10 -27.70
N ASP A 123 10.10 -13.94 -28.44
CA ASP A 123 8.63 -13.90 -28.48
C ASP A 123 8.01 -14.00 -27.07
N LYS A 124 8.58 -14.87 -26.24
CA LYS A 124 8.11 -15.07 -24.85
C LYS A 124 8.48 -13.92 -23.92
N GLN A 125 9.61 -13.25 -24.16
CA GLN A 125 9.97 -12.06 -23.40
C GLN A 125 9.06 -10.89 -23.78
N GLU A 126 8.75 -10.73 -25.07
CA GLU A 126 7.83 -9.72 -25.58
C GLU A 126 6.43 -9.91 -24.99
N GLU A 127 5.87 -11.12 -25.02
CA GLU A 127 4.57 -11.43 -24.41
C GLU A 127 4.52 -11.06 -22.92
N ILE A 128 5.60 -11.32 -22.17
CA ILE A 128 5.67 -10.96 -20.75
C ILE A 128 5.73 -9.44 -20.57
N LYS A 129 6.48 -8.73 -21.40
CA LYS A 129 6.61 -7.26 -21.35
C LYS A 129 5.29 -6.58 -21.72
N GLU A 130 4.63 -7.03 -22.78
CA GLU A 130 3.29 -6.57 -23.17
C GLU A 130 2.28 -6.78 -22.03
N TRP A 131 2.33 -7.94 -21.37
CA TRP A 131 1.48 -8.20 -20.21
C TRP A 131 1.75 -7.20 -19.07
N PHE A 132 3.01 -6.88 -18.78
CA PHE A 132 3.37 -5.87 -17.77
C PHE A 132 2.88 -4.46 -18.17
N GLU A 133 2.96 -4.10 -19.45
CA GLU A 133 2.44 -2.83 -19.97
C GLU A 133 0.92 -2.74 -19.80
N GLN A 134 0.19 -3.81 -20.13
CA GLN A 134 -1.25 -3.89 -19.89
C GLN A 134 -1.58 -3.76 -18.41
N GLN A 135 -0.80 -4.37 -17.52
CA GLN A 135 -0.99 -4.21 -16.08
C GLN A 135 -0.72 -2.77 -15.63
N LEU A 136 0.31 -2.09 -16.17
CA LEU A 136 0.58 -0.69 -15.83
C LEU A 136 -0.58 0.23 -16.19
N ASN A 137 -1.22 -0.02 -17.33
CA ASN A 137 -2.38 0.77 -17.78
C ASN A 137 -3.63 0.50 -16.93
N ASN A 138 -3.80 -0.73 -16.43
CA ASN A 138 -4.99 -1.15 -15.68
C ASN A 138 -4.86 -1.01 -14.16
N ILE A 139 -3.65 -0.90 -13.62
CA ILE A 139 -3.40 -0.91 -12.17
C ILE A 139 -4.11 0.24 -11.45
N ASP A 140 -4.16 1.42 -12.06
CA ASP A 140 -4.82 2.59 -11.47
C ASP A 140 -6.31 2.30 -11.26
N THR A 141 -6.97 1.64 -12.23
CA THR A 141 -8.39 1.25 -12.15
C THR A 141 -8.63 0.18 -11.07
N ILE A 142 -7.77 -0.83 -10.99
CA ILE A 142 -7.87 -1.92 -10.02
C ILE A 142 -7.74 -1.38 -8.59
N PHE A 143 -6.75 -0.50 -8.35
CA PHE A 143 -6.49 0.04 -7.02
C PHE A 143 -7.43 1.20 -6.64
N MET A 144 -8.07 1.86 -7.61
CA MET A 144 -9.00 2.96 -7.35
C MET A 144 -10.11 2.57 -6.36
N LYS A 145 -10.60 1.32 -6.44
CA LYS A 145 -11.61 0.78 -5.52
C LYS A 145 -11.16 0.80 -4.05
N PHE A 146 -9.86 0.68 -3.80
CA PHE A 146 -9.29 0.57 -2.45
C PHE A 146 -8.69 1.86 -1.91
N LEU A 147 -8.40 2.81 -2.80
CA LEU A 147 -7.81 4.11 -2.50
C LEU A 147 -8.85 5.23 -2.33
N LYS A 148 -10.11 5.02 -2.73
CA LYS A 148 -11.18 5.97 -2.40
C LYS A 148 -11.43 5.96 -0.89
N ILE A 149 -11.13 7.08 -0.24
CA ILE A 149 -11.57 7.36 1.12
C ILE A 149 -13.04 7.77 0.99
N ASP A 150 -13.95 6.81 1.16
CA ASP A 150 -15.38 7.14 1.27
C ASP A 150 -15.59 8.16 2.40
N LYS A 151 -16.39 9.19 2.11
CA LYS A 151 -16.68 10.33 2.99
C LYS A 151 -17.40 9.92 4.29
#